data_AF-A0A3M2EM44-F1
#
_entry.id   AF-A0A3M2EM44-F1
#
_cell.length_a   1.000
_cell.length_b   1.000
_cell.length_c   1.000
_cell.angle_alpha   90.00
_cell.angle_beta   90.00
_cell.angle_gamma   90.00
#
_symmetry.space_group_name_H-M   'P 1'
#
loop_
_entity.id
_entity.type
_entity.pdbx_description
1 polymer ?
#
loop_
_entity_poly.entity_id
_entity_poly.type
_entity_poly.pdbx_seq_one_letter_code
_entity_poly.pdbx_strand_id
1 'polypeptide(L)'
;MLDVIQRLNLTIFKEQRVINTFDRDDLLMLLAYIDERPVGFKIGYRESRFVFYSAKGGVLPDHRRRGVARHLLHVMIEHARRSGYVRFAYDTFPNKHPGMTVLGLQEGFRVTRADYNTAYKDYRLRFEKKL
;
A
#
# COMPACT_ATOMS: atom_id res chain seq x y z
N MET A 1 -1.74 4.21 -17.80
CA MET A 1 -1.94 4.05 -16.34
C MET A 1 -0.62 3.80 -15.60
N LEU A 2 0.16 2.78 -16.00
CA LEU A 2 1.42 2.43 -15.35
C LEU A 2 2.44 3.60 -15.32
N ASP A 3 2.57 4.35 -16.40
CA ASP A 3 3.49 5.50 -16.45
C ASP A 3 3.13 6.58 -15.40
N VAL A 4 1.84 6.76 -15.12
CA VAL A 4 1.36 7.69 -14.08
C VAL A 4 1.82 7.22 -12.71
N ILE A 5 1.65 5.93 -12.43
CA ILE A 5 2.10 5.31 -11.18
C ILE A 5 3.63 5.41 -11.04
N GLN A 6 4.38 5.15 -12.10
CA GLN A 6 5.84 5.26 -12.09
C GLN A 6 6.29 6.70 -11.79
N ARG A 7 5.67 7.70 -12.42
CA ARG A 7 5.93 9.12 -12.12
C ARG A 7 5.59 9.48 -10.67
N LEU A 8 4.43 9.05 -10.16
CA LEU A 8 4.05 9.27 -8.77
C LEU A 8 5.04 8.59 -7.80
N ASN A 9 5.43 7.36 -8.08
CA ASN A 9 6.39 6.60 -7.28
C ASN A 9 7.74 7.31 -7.20
N LEU A 10 8.26 7.76 -8.34
CA LEU A 10 9.51 8.52 -8.39
C LEU A 10 9.39 9.82 -7.57
N THR A 11 8.29 10.56 -7.69
CA THR A 11 8.09 11.79 -6.94
C THR A 11 8.01 11.55 -5.43
N ILE A 12 7.25 10.55 -5.00
CA ILE A 12 6.95 10.27 -3.59
C ILE A 12 8.12 9.61 -2.88
N PHE A 13 8.76 8.63 -3.51
CA PHE A 13 9.76 7.75 -2.88
C PHE A 13 11.19 7.97 -3.39
N LYS A 14 11.39 8.79 -4.43
CA LYS A 14 12.68 8.97 -5.11
C LYS A 14 13.28 7.65 -5.60
N GLU A 15 12.40 6.73 -6.02
CA GLU A 15 12.74 5.38 -6.47
C GLU A 15 12.11 5.14 -7.85
N GLN A 16 12.85 4.53 -8.78
CA GLN A 16 12.29 4.15 -10.08
C GLN A 16 11.46 2.87 -10.00
N ARG A 17 11.90 1.90 -9.19
CA ARG A 17 11.21 0.64 -9.02
C ARG A 17 9.92 0.86 -8.24
N VAL A 18 8.80 0.43 -8.81
CA VAL A 18 7.52 0.43 -8.11
C VAL A 18 7.41 -0.86 -7.30
N ILE A 19 7.30 -2.01 -7.96
CA ILE A 19 7.34 -3.35 -7.35
C ILE A 19 8.30 -4.24 -8.16
N ASN A 20 8.65 -5.42 -7.65
CA ASN A 20 9.62 -6.31 -8.30
C ASN A 20 9.15 -6.86 -9.65
N THR A 21 7.86 -7.15 -9.79
CA THR A 21 7.23 -7.60 -11.04
C THR A 21 5.74 -7.25 -11.01
N PHE A 22 5.16 -6.95 -12.17
CA PHE A 22 3.73 -6.79 -12.39
C PHE A 22 3.04 -8.08 -12.87
N ASP A 23 3.82 -9.11 -13.22
CA ASP A 23 3.27 -10.44 -13.49
C ASP A 23 2.93 -11.11 -12.15
N ARG A 24 1.69 -10.91 -11.71
CA ARG A 24 1.16 -11.31 -10.41
C ARG A 24 -0.31 -11.70 -10.54
N ASP A 25 -0.67 -12.80 -9.89
CA ASP A 25 -2.07 -13.17 -9.70
C ASP A 25 -2.83 -12.06 -8.98
N ASP A 26 -4.04 -11.78 -9.47
CA ASP A 26 -4.97 -10.78 -8.93
C ASP A 26 -4.33 -9.40 -8.71
N LEU A 27 -3.45 -8.97 -9.63
CA LEU A 27 -2.87 -7.63 -9.59
C LEU A 27 -3.98 -6.56 -9.67
N LEU A 28 -4.06 -5.74 -8.63
CA LEU A 28 -4.88 -4.54 -8.59
C LEU A 28 -4.01 -3.29 -8.53
N MET A 29 -4.27 -2.34 -9.44
CA MET A 29 -3.67 -1.01 -9.44
C MET A 29 -4.76 0.03 -9.30
N LEU A 30 -4.63 0.91 -8.31
CA LEU A 30 -5.56 2.01 -8.03
C LEU A 30 -4.84 3.34 -8.19
N LEU A 31 -5.54 4.31 -8.76
CA LEU A 31 -5.15 5.72 -8.82
C LEU A 31 -6.21 6.57 -8.12
N ALA A 32 -5.77 7.56 -7.34
CA ALA A 32 -6.63 8.58 -6.78
C ALA A 32 -6.46 9.88 -7.56
N TYR A 33 -7.58 10.53 -7.86
CA TYR A 33 -7.63 11.79 -8.59
C TYR A 33 -8.28 12.89 -7.75
N ILE A 34 -7.77 14.11 -7.87
CA ILE A 34 -8.39 15.35 -7.38
C ILE A 34 -8.29 16.36 -8.52
N ASP A 35 -9.41 16.95 -8.93
CA ASP A 35 -9.50 17.88 -10.06
C ASP A 35 -8.79 17.35 -11.32
N GLU A 36 -9.10 16.08 -11.67
CA GLU A 36 -8.52 15.33 -12.80
C GLU A 36 -7.00 15.07 -12.72
N ARG A 37 -6.33 15.50 -11.64
CA ARG A 37 -4.90 15.26 -11.43
C ARG A 37 -4.68 14.00 -10.58
N PRO A 38 -3.80 13.08 -10.99
CA PRO A 38 -3.47 11.92 -10.18
C PRO A 38 -2.61 12.34 -8.98
N VAL A 39 -3.08 12.04 -7.77
CA VAL A 39 -2.46 12.49 -6.50
C VAL A 39 -1.94 11.37 -5.62
N GLY A 40 -2.32 10.13 -5.93
CA GLY A 40 -1.89 8.97 -5.17
C GLY A 40 -2.22 7.68 -5.87
N PHE A 41 -1.61 6.60 -5.39
CA PHE A 41 -1.80 5.27 -5.94
C PHE A 41 -1.71 4.19 -4.87
N LYS A 42 -2.23 3.01 -5.18
CA LYS A 42 -2.04 1.80 -4.38
C LYS A 42 -2.00 0.58 -5.30
N ILE A 43 -1.08 -0.34 -5.04
CA ILE A 43 -0.89 -1.58 -5.78
C ILE A 43 -0.93 -2.72 -4.78
N GLY A 44 -1.69 -3.76 -5.11
CA GLY A 44 -1.75 -4.98 -4.34
C GLY A 44 -1.99 -6.19 -5.25
N TYR A 45 -1.75 -7.37 -4.72
CA TYR A 45 -1.88 -8.62 -5.45
C TYR A 45 -2.01 -9.80 -4.48
N ARG A 46 -2.26 -10.98 -5.03
CA ARG A 46 -2.28 -12.24 -4.29
C ARG A 46 -0.91 -12.55 -3.67
N GLU A 47 -0.87 -12.72 -2.35
CA GLU A 47 0.30 -13.28 -1.67
C GLU A 47 0.15 -14.79 -1.45
N SER A 48 -1.07 -15.25 -1.18
CA SER A 48 -1.39 -16.68 -1.05
C SER A 48 -2.84 -16.93 -1.43
N ARG A 49 -3.32 -18.18 -1.31
CA ARG A 49 -4.75 -18.50 -1.47
C ARG A 49 -5.68 -17.68 -0.55
N PHE A 50 -5.19 -17.18 0.58
CA PHE A 50 -6.02 -16.60 1.62
C PHE A 50 -5.69 -15.14 1.92
N VAL A 51 -4.55 -14.65 1.45
CA VAL A 51 -4.02 -13.32 1.79
C VAL A 51 -3.87 -12.45 0.55
N PHE A 52 -4.54 -11.29 0.57
CA PHE A 52 -4.29 -10.21 -0.37
C PHE A 52 -3.27 -9.24 0.24
N TYR A 53 -2.23 -8.91 -0.53
CA TYR A 53 -1.11 -8.10 -0.06
C TYR A 53 -1.07 -6.75 -0.76
N SER A 54 -1.15 -5.67 0.02
CA SER A 54 -0.97 -4.30 -0.46
C SER A 54 0.53 -3.98 -0.54
N ALA A 55 1.09 -4.15 -1.74
CA ALA A 55 2.53 -4.11 -1.98
C ALA A 55 3.17 -2.72 -1.97
N LYS A 56 2.51 -1.71 -2.55
CA LYS A 56 3.02 -0.33 -2.55
C LYS A 56 1.90 0.67 -2.67
N GLY A 57 2.09 1.85 -2.11
CA GLY A 57 1.16 2.95 -2.31
C GLY A 57 1.66 4.21 -1.64
N GLY A 58 1.23 5.34 -2.16
CA GLY A 58 1.66 6.64 -1.70
C GLY A 58 0.73 7.74 -2.18
N VAL A 59 0.80 8.88 -1.48
CA VAL A 59 0.09 10.11 -1.84
C VAL A 59 1.11 11.23 -1.90
N LEU A 60 0.98 12.08 -2.92
CA LEU A 60 1.79 13.29 -3.07
C LEU A 60 1.77 14.12 -1.78
N PRO A 61 2.91 14.68 -1.34
CA PRO A 61 3.01 15.42 -0.09
C PRO A 61 1.89 16.43 0.15
N ASP A 62 1.59 17.26 -0.85
CA ASP A 62 0.59 18.34 -0.77
C ASP A 62 -0.87 17.86 -0.72
N HIS A 63 -1.09 16.56 -0.95
CA HIS A 63 -2.41 15.92 -0.90
C HIS A 63 -2.56 14.98 0.30
N ARG A 64 -1.58 14.93 1.21
CA ARG A 64 -1.65 14.14 2.44
C ARG A 64 -2.65 14.74 3.43
N ARG A 65 -3.07 13.92 4.41
CA ARG A 65 -4.02 14.29 5.48
C ARG A 65 -5.42 14.71 4.98
N ARG A 66 -5.73 14.47 3.71
CA ARG A 66 -7.05 14.67 3.09
C ARG A 66 -7.86 13.37 2.90
N GLY A 67 -7.51 12.30 3.62
CA GLY A 67 -8.20 11.00 3.53
C GLY A 67 -7.88 10.14 2.30
N VAL A 68 -7.08 10.63 1.34
CA VAL A 68 -6.76 9.92 0.08
C VAL A 68 -6.23 8.50 0.29
N ALA A 69 -5.22 8.34 1.16
CA ALA A 69 -4.63 7.02 1.43
C ALA A 69 -5.62 6.04 2.09
N ARG A 70 -6.50 6.56 2.97
CA ARG A 70 -7.55 5.77 3.63
C ARG A 70 -8.59 5.30 2.60
N HIS A 71 -9.01 6.18 1.70
CA HIS A 71 -9.97 5.81 0.65
C HIS A 71 -9.39 4.74 -0.30
N LEU A 72 -8.14 4.92 -0.76
CA LEU A 72 -7.43 3.91 -1.56
C LEU A 72 -7.33 2.56 -0.83
N LEU A 73 -7.07 2.57 0.47
CA LEU A 73 -7.02 1.36 1.29
C LEU A 73 -8.39 0.67 1.36
N HIS A 74 -9.48 1.43 1.59
CA HIS A 74 -10.84 0.88 1.65
C HIS A 74 -11.26 0.24 0.32
N VAL A 75 -11.02 0.92 -0.81
CA VAL A 75 -11.31 0.36 -2.13
C VAL A 75 -10.56 -0.96 -2.36
N MET A 76 -9.29 -1.03 -1.97
CA MET A 76 -8.49 -2.25 -2.10
C MET A 76 -8.94 -3.38 -1.16
N ILE A 77 -9.34 -3.05 0.07
CA ILE A 77 -9.90 -4.02 1.03
C ILE A 77 -11.22 -4.60 0.50
N GLU A 78 -12.11 -3.76 -0.04
CA GLU A 78 -13.37 -4.21 -0.62
C GLU A 78 -13.16 -5.10 -1.84
N HIS A 79 -12.18 -4.78 -2.69
CA HIS A 79 -11.78 -5.67 -3.76
C HIS A 79 -11.32 -7.03 -3.22
N ALA A 80 -10.41 -7.05 -2.23
CA ALA A 80 -9.91 -8.28 -1.63
C ALA A 80 -11.04 -9.14 -1.04
N ARG A 81 -12.02 -8.54 -0.35
CA ARG A 81 -13.20 -9.23 0.17
C ARG A 81 -14.02 -9.89 -0.92
N ARG A 82 -14.34 -9.14 -1.98
CA ARG A 82 -15.14 -9.63 -3.11
C ARG A 82 -14.43 -10.75 -3.88
N SER A 83 -13.10 -10.72 -3.90
CA SER A 83 -12.27 -11.77 -4.50
C SER A 83 -12.05 -12.99 -3.59
N GLY A 84 -12.70 -13.06 -2.42
CA GLY A 84 -12.70 -14.25 -1.55
C GLY A 84 -11.50 -14.36 -0.61
N TYR A 85 -10.68 -13.31 -0.48
CA TYR A 85 -9.59 -13.28 0.47
C TYR A 85 -10.11 -13.14 1.91
N VAL A 86 -9.48 -13.84 2.85
CA VAL A 86 -9.87 -13.83 4.28
C VAL A 86 -8.98 -12.93 5.13
N ARG A 87 -7.85 -12.47 4.56
CA ARG A 87 -6.90 -11.61 5.25
C ARG A 87 -6.29 -10.59 4.28
N PHE A 88 -6.06 -9.40 4.81
CA PHE A 88 -5.34 -8.32 4.14
C PHE A 88 -4.04 -8.06 4.88
N ALA A 89 -2.94 -7.95 4.15
CA ALA A 89 -1.62 -7.70 4.71
C ALA A 89 -0.89 -6.58 4.00
N TYR A 90 0.00 -5.90 4.72
CA TYR A 90 1.04 -5.07 4.13
C TYR A 90 2.21 -4.92 5.11
N ASP A 91 3.36 -4.58 4.55
CA ASP A 91 4.57 -4.29 5.32
C ASP A 91 4.89 -2.79 5.23
N THR A 92 5.43 -2.22 6.31
CA THR A 92 5.88 -0.83 6.32
C THR A 92 7.10 -0.63 7.22
N PHE A 93 7.87 0.41 6.94
CA PHE A 93 9.00 0.88 7.75
C PHE A 93 8.52 2.08 8.58
N PRO A 94 8.34 1.96 9.90
CA PRO A 94 7.68 2.98 10.71
C PRO A 94 8.50 4.28 10.79
N ASN A 95 9.83 4.23 10.74
CA ASN A 95 10.64 5.44 10.78
C ASN A 95 10.68 6.16 9.42
N LYS A 96 10.53 5.44 8.31
CA LYS A 96 10.44 6.03 6.96
C LYS A 96 9.03 6.47 6.58
N HIS A 97 8.03 5.71 7.01
CA HIS A 97 6.63 5.86 6.61
C HIS A 97 5.70 5.80 7.84
N PRO A 98 5.87 6.69 8.83
CA PRO A 98 5.08 6.65 10.08
C PRO A 98 3.58 6.79 9.82
N GLY A 99 3.19 7.51 8.76
CA GLY A 99 1.79 7.64 8.35
C GLY A 99 1.12 6.30 8.00
N MET A 100 1.85 5.32 7.49
CA MET A 100 1.31 3.98 7.20
C MET A 100 1.09 3.16 8.47
N THR A 101 1.96 3.32 9.47
CA THR A 101 1.77 2.73 10.81
C THR A 101 0.53 3.31 11.47
N VAL A 102 0.40 4.65 11.48
CA VAL A 102 -0.77 5.32 12.04
C VAL A 102 -2.05 4.91 11.32
N LEU A 103 -2.05 4.89 9.97
CA LEU A 103 -3.19 4.43 9.18
C LEU A 103 -3.58 3.00 9.56
N GLY A 104 -2.62 2.06 9.61
CA GLY A 104 -2.89 0.67 9.97
C GLY A 104 -3.60 0.52 11.30
N LEU A 105 -3.03 1.14 12.34
CA LEU A 105 -3.59 1.10 13.69
C LEU A 105 -5.00 1.71 13.74
N GLN A 106 -5.22 2.84 13.05
CA GLN A 106 -6.55 3.47 12.96
C GLN A 106 -7.58 2.61 12.23
N GLU A 107 -7.14 1.84 11.24
CA GLU A 107 -8.00 0.97 10.44
C GLU A 107 -8.17 -0.44 11.06
N GLY A 108 -7.69 -0.66 12.28
CA GLY A 108 -7.85 -1.91 13.02
C GLY A 108 -6.95 -3.04 12.55
N PHE A 109 -5.84 -2.74 11.87
CA PHE A 109 -4.78 -3.72 11.62
C PHE A 109 -4.01 -4.01 12.89
N ARG A 110 -3.48 -5.23 13.01
CA ARG A 110 -2.56 -5.64 14.07
C ARG A 110 -1.17 -5.82 13.51
N VAL A 111 -0.15 -5.43 14.28
CA VAL A 111 1.23 -5.82 14.00
C VAL A 111 1.38 -7.31 14.31
N THR A 112 1.70 -8.13 13.31
CA THR A 112 1.85 -9.59 13.47
C THR A 112 3.29 -10.06 13.36
N ARG A 113 4.19 -9.23 12.82
CA ARG A 113 5.62 -9.50 12.72
C ARG A 113 6.42 -8.20 12.74
N ALA A 114 7.61 -8.27 13.31
CA ALA A 114 8.62 -7.23 13.25
C ALA A 114 9.99 -7.88 13.00
N ASP A 115 10.71 -7.43 11.97
CA ASP A 115 12.10 -7.84 11.73
C ASP A 115 12.96 -6.63 11.37
N TYR A 116 14.22 -6.64 11.81
CA TYR A 116 15.17 -5.60 11.42
C TYR A 116 15.64 -5.84 9.98
N ASN A 117 15.49 -4.82 9.13
CA ASN A 117 15.95 -4.85 7.75
C ASN A 117 17.26 -4.08 7.63
N THR A 118 18.34 -4.80 7.35
CA THR A 118 19.69 -4.22 7.25
C THR A 118 19.84 -3.25 6.08
N ALA A 119 19.19 -3.51 4.94
CA ALA A 119 19.26 -2.63 3.76
C ALA A 119 18.58 -1.29 4.02
N TYR A 120 17.44 -1.29 4.71
CA TYR A 120 16.72 -0.07 5.05
C TYR A 120 17.17 0.57 6.36
N LYS A 121 17.99 -0.12 7.16
CA LYS A 121 18.42 0.27 8.52
C LYS A 121 17.24 0.64 9.41
N ASP A 122 16.17 -0.14 9.32
CA ASP A 122 14.91 0.10 10.03
C ASP A 122 14.19 -1.22 10.30
N TYR A 123 13.28 -1.22 11.27
CA TYR A 123 12.37 -2.33 11.50
C TYR A 123 11.30 -2.35 10.41
N ARG A 124 11.13 -3.50 9.76
CA ARG A 124 9.96 -3.77 8.94
C ARG A 124 8.86 -4.35 9.82
N LEU A 125 7.72 -3.70 9.84
CA LEU A 125 6.53 -4.17 10.53
C LEU A 125 5.55 -4.74 9.52
N ARG A 126 5.01 -5.93 9.81
CA ARG A 126 3.90 -6.51 9.07
C ARG A 126 2.59 -6.24 9.79
N PHE A 127 1.65 -5.66 9.06
CA PHE A 127 0.29 -5.40 9.51
C PHE A 127 -0.66 -6.37 8.84
N GLU A 128 -1.55 -6.98 9.63
CA GLU A 128 -2.59 -7.86 9.11
C GLU A 128 -3.97 -7.52 9.71
N LYS A 129 -5.00 -7.70 8.88
CA LYS A 129 -6.41 -7.56 9.27
C LYS A 129 -7.21 -8.70 8.67
N LYS A 130 -8.06 -9.33 9.50
CA LYS A 130 -9.07 -10.28 9.00
C LYS A 130 -10.11 -9.49 8.18
N LEU A 131 -10.40 -9.98 6.98
CA LEU A 131 -11.34 -9.35 6.06
C LEU A 131 -12.78 -9.70 6.41
#